data_AF-A0A5C7R4L6-F1
#
_entry.id   AF-A0A5C7R4L6-F1
#
_cell.length_a   1.000
_cell.length_b   1.000
_cell.length_c   1.000
_cell.angle_alpha   90.00
_cell.angle_beta   90.00
_cell.angle_gamma   90.00
#
_symmetry.space_group_name_H-M   'P 1'
#
loop_
_entity.id
_entity.type
_entity.pdbx_description
1 polymer ?
#
loop_
_entity_poly.entity_id
_entity_poly.type
_entity_poly.pdbx_seq_one_letter_code
_entity_poly.pdbx_strand_id
1 'polypeptide(L)'
;MRPNTDQDENSEARTTLASEAAFEWAMRACGVEVPEDLRGGALSVYRELTRMAVLLRQPREPESEPGFVFRIEDFVRAERASE
;
A
#
# COMPACT_ATOMS: atom_id res chain seq x y z
N MET A 1 -17.94 12.18 -33.91
CA MET A 1 -17.30 12.63 -32.65
C MET A 1 -16.08 11.76 -32.46
N ARG A 2 -14.86 12.27 -32.71
CA ARG A 2 -13.63 11.48 -32.50
C ARG A 2 -13.28 11.59 -31.00
N PRO A 3 -12.97 10.49 -30.29
CA PRO A 3 -12.50 10.56 -28.91
C PRO A 3 -11.19 11.37 -28.88
N ASN A 4 -11.02 12.13 -27.81
CA ASN A 4 -9.96 13.13 -27.65
C ASN A 4 -8.67 12.44 -27.16
N THR A 5 -8.02 11.67 -28.05
CA THR A 5 -6.89 10.78 -27.75
C THR A 5 -5.72 11.49 -27.04
N ASP A 6 -5.51 12.77 -27.33
CA ASP A 6 -4.41 13.57 -26.77
C ASP A 6 -4.58 13.87 -25.26
N GLN A 7 -5.81 13.81 -24.72
CA GLN A 7 -6.06 14.04 -23.29
C GLN A 7 -5.79 12.79 -22.44
N ASP A 8 -6.06 11.60 -22.99
CA ASP A 8 -5.90 10.33 -22.28
C ASP A 8 -4.42 9.96 -22.14
N GLU A 9 -3.62 10.15 -23.20
CA GLU A 9 -2.17 9.88 -23.18
C GLU A 9 -1.41 10.77 -22.18
N ASN A 10 -1.80 12.03 -22.04
CA ASN A 10 -1.18 12.97 -21.10
C ASN A 10 -1.56 12.66 -19.64
N SER A 11 -2.74 12.07 -19.41
CA SER A 11 -3.20 11.63 -18.09
C SER A 11 -2.46 10.37 -17.62
N GLU A 12 -2.29 9.39 -18.51
CA GLU A 12 -1.57 8.15 -18.23
C GLU A 12 -0.08 8.39 -17.94
N ALA A 13 0.58 9.24 -18.72
CA ALA A 13 1.98 9.60 -18.51
C ALA A 13 2.21 10.25 -17.13
N ARG A 14 1.30 11.14 -16.69
CA ARG A 14 1.38 11.79 -15.37
C ARG A 14 1.18 10.81 -14.22
N THR A 15 0.26 9.88 -14.37
CA THR A 15 -0.02 8.83 -13.37
C THR A 15 1.17 7.88 -13.23
N THR A 16 1.81 7.55 -14.36
CA THR A 16 3.00 6.70 -14.44
C THR A 16 4.19 7.35 -13.71
N LEU A 17 4.46 8.64 -13.99
CA LEU A 17 5.52 9.41 -13.34
C LEU A 17 5.28 9.60 -11.84
N ALA A 18 4.03 9.86 -11.43
CA ALA A 18 3.69 9.96 -10.01
C ALA A 18 3.91 8.64 -9.26
N SER A 19 3.63 7.51 -9.90
CA SER A 19 3.85 6.18 -9.32
C SER A 19 5.33 5.84 -9.16
N GLU A 20 6.17 6.25 -10.11
CA GLU A 20 7.62 6.07 -10.04
C GLU A 20 8.25 6.88 -8.91
N ALA A 21 7.89 8.16 -8.77
CA ALA A 21 8.37 8.99 -7.67
C ALA A 21 7.95 8.44 -6.30
N ALA A 22 6.72 7.94 -6.18
CA ALA A 22 6.20 7.33 -4.95
C ALA A 22 6.91 6.01 -4.61
N PHE A 23 7.20 5.18 -5.61
CA PHE A 23 8.01 3.97 -5.46
C PHE A 23 9.42 4.29 -4.94
N GLU A 24 10.12 5.23 -5.58
CA GLU A 24 11.47 5.64 -5.17
C GLU A 24 11.52 6.17 -3.74
N TRP A 25 10.53 6.99 -3.38
CA TRP A 25 10.41 7.48 -2.01
C TRP A 25 10.21 6.33 -1.01
N ALA A 26 9.33 5.37 -1.32
CA ALA A 26 9.05 4.24 -0.45
C ALA A 26 10.28 3.35 -0.24
N MET A 27 11.02 3.03 -1.31
CA MET A 27 12.25 2.23 -1.21
C MET A 27 13.30 2.94 -0.34
N ARG A 28 13.50 4.24 -0.54
CA ARG A 28 14.43 5.05 0.28
C ARG A 28 14.01 5.13 1.74
N ALA A 29 12.72 5.34 2.00
CA ALA A 29 12.19 5.41 3.38
C ALA A 29 12.42 4.10 4.15
N CYS A 30 12.40 2.96 3.45
CA CYS A 30 12.71 1.65 4.00
C CYS A 30 14.20 1.29 3.98
N GLY A 31 15.08 2.14 3.44
CA GLY A 31 16.51 1.85 3.28
C GLY A 31 16.80 0.70 2.31
N VAL A 32 15.89 0.42 1.39
CA VAL A 32 16.02 -0.66 0.40
C VAL A 32 16.65 -0.10 -0.88
N GLU A 33 17.76 -0.69 -1.29
CA GLU A 33 18.36 -0.45 -2.60
C GLU A 33 17.90 -1.53 -3.57
N VAL A 34 17.23 -1.12 -4.64
CA VAL A 34 16.71 -2.05 -5.66
C VAL A 34 17.69 -2.10 -6.82
N PRO A 35 18.27 -3.28 -7.14
CA PRO A 35 19.14 -3.45 -8.30
C PRO A 35 18.46 -2.98 -9.59
N GLU A 36 19.22 -2.35 -10.49
CA GLU A 36 18.68 -1.71 -11.69
C GLU A 36 17.95 -2.71 -12.61
N ASP A 37 18.48 -3.93 -12.73
CA ASP A 37 17.90 -5.04 -13.49
C ASP A 37 16.56 -5.55 -12.92
N LEU A 38 16.31 -5.33 -11.62
CA LEU A 38 15.08 -5.73 -10.93
C LEU A 38 14.07 -4.58 -10.79
N ARG A 39 14.49 -3.34 -11.06
CA ARG A 39 13.69 -2.14 -10.78
C ARG A 39 12.36 -2.13 -11.53
N GLY A 40 12.35 -2.54 -12.79
CA GLY A 40 11.12 -2.62 -13.59
C GLY A 40 10.10 -3.60 -12.99
N GLY A 41 10.57 -4.75 -12.51
CA GLY A 41 9.73 -5.74 -11.83
C GLY A 41 9.20 -5.23 -10.49
N ALA A 42 10.07 -4.65 -9.67
CA ALA A 42 9.70 -4.09 -8.37
C ALA A 42 8.65 -2.96 -8.49
N LEU A 43 8.82 -2.06 -9.46
CA LEU A 43 7.85 -0.99 -9.74
C LEU A 43 6.49 -1.55 -10.19
N SER A 44 6.49 -2.59 -11.03
CA SER A 44 5.25 -3.25 -11.45
C SER A 44 4.48 -3.84 -10.27
N VAL A 45 5.19 -4.54 -9.38
CA VAL A 45 4.61 -5.09 -8.14
C VAL A 45 4.08 -3.98 -7.24
N TYR A 46 4.83 -2.89 -7.07
CA TYR A 46 4.39 -1.74 -6.29
C TYR A 46 3.07 -1.14 -6.79
N ARG A 47 2.94 -0.97 -8.12
CA ARG A 47 1.70 -0.47 -8.75
C ARG A 47 0.52 -1.40 -8.46
N GLU A 48 0.71 -2.70 -8.60
CA GLU A 48 -0.35 -3.68 -8.34
C GLU A 48 -0.75 -3.72 -6.87
N LEU A 49 0.21 -3.72 -5.94
CA LEU A 49 -0.08 -3.67 -4.51
C LEU A 49 -0.82 -2.38 -4.12
N THR A 50 -0.46 -1.25 -4.74
CA THR A 50 -1.16 0.02 -4.52
C THR A 50 -2.60 -0.05 -5.00
N ARG A 51 -2.83 -0.64 -6.18
CA ARG A 51 -4.17 -0.89 -6.71
C ARG A 51 -4.97 -1.80 -5.77
N MET A 52 -4.39 -2.92 -5.35
CA MET A 52 -5.02 -3.84 -4.40
C MET A 52 -5.37 -3.15 -3.08
N ALA A 53 -4.45 -2.33 -2.54
CA ALA A 53 -4.68 -1.59 -1.32
C ALA A 53 -5.87 -0.62 -1.44
N VAL A 54 -6.06 0.02 -2.59
CA VAL A 54 -7.25 0.85 -2.85
C VAL A 54 -8.52 0.02 -2.83
N LEU A 55 -8.52 -1.16 -3.45
CA LEU A 55 -9.69 -2.07 -3.46
C LEU A 55 -10.02 -2.64 -2.09
N LEU A 56 -9.00 -2.84 -1.25
CA LEU A 56 -9.15 -3.35 0.12
C LEU A 56 -9.55 -2.26 1.13
N ARG A 57 -9.57 -0.98 0.74
CA ARG A 57 -10.09 0.10 1.61
C ARG A 57 -11.60 -0.05 1.77
N GLN A 58 -11.99 -0.76 2.81
CA GLN A 58 -13.35 -0.74 3.32
C GLN A 58 -13.51 0.44 4.30
N PRO A 59 -14.74 0.98 4.46
CA PRO A 59 -15.07 1.82 5.60
C PRO A 59 -14.62 1.11 6.88
N ARG A 60 -13.83 1.79 7.71
CA ARG A 60 -13.39 1.25 8.99
C ARG A 60 -14.41 1.65 10.04
N GLU A 61 -15.11 0.67 10.57
CA GLU A 61 -15.89 0.85 11.78
C GLU A 61 -14.95 0.83 13.00
N PRO A 62 -15.26 1.53 14.09
CA PRO A 62 -14.42 1.57 15.29
C PRO A 62 -14.02 0.19 15.82
N GLU A 63 -14.89 -0.81 15.66
CA GLU A 63 -14.68 -2.20 16.09
C GLU A 63 -13.66 -2.95 15.22
N SER A 64 -13.34 -2.42 14.04
CA SER A 64 -12.32 -2.96 13.14
C SER A 64 -10.90 -2.54 13.54
N GLU A 65 -10.76 -1.66 14.54
CA GLU A 65 -9.46 -1.24 15.05
C GLU A 65 -8.77 -2.39 15.81
N PRO A 66 -7.46 -2.65 15.58
CA PRO A 66 -6.74 -3.72 16.27
C PRO A 66 -6.85 -3.67 17.81
N GLY A 67 -6.96 -2.47 18.38
CA GLY A 67 -7.14 -2.27 19.84
C GLY A 67 -8.49 -2.76 20.39
N PHE A 68 -9.49 -2.99 19.53
CA PHE A 68 -10.74 -3.63 19.93
C PHE A 68 -10.62 -5.16 20.02
N VAL A 69 -9.71 -5.76 19.25
CA VAL A 69 -9.49 -7.23 19.19
C VAL A 69 -8.51 -7.69 20.27
N PHE A 70 -7.48 -6.90 20.59
CA PHE A 70 -6.49 -7.23 21.62
C PHE A 70 -6.70 -6.34 22.85
N ARG A 71 -7.47 -6.82 23.82
CA ARG A 71 -7.62 -6.13 25.11
C ARG A 71 -6.54 -6.61 26.07
N ILE A 72 -5.83 -5.66 26.70
CA ILE A 72 -4.80 -5.94 27.71
C ILE A 72 -5.36 -6.79 28.87
N GLU A 73 -6.65 -6.63 29.19
CA GLU A 73 -7.34 -7.41 30.22
C GLU A 73 -7.37 -8.92 29.94
N ASP A 74 -7.43 -9.32 28.66
CA ASP A 74 -7.41 -10.73 28.25
C ASP A 74 -6.00 -11.34 28.41
N PHE A 75 -4.96 -10.52 28.29
CA PHE A 75 -3.57 -10.95 28.51
C PHE A 75 -3.28 -11.19 30.00
N VAL A 76 -3.75 -10.31 30.88
CA VAL A 76 -3.54 -10.43 32.34
C VAL A 76 -4.27 -11.64 32.95
N ARG A 77 -5.39 -12.08 32.36
CA ARG A 77 -6.09 -13.31 32.79
C ARG A 77 -5.35 -14.58 32.38
N ALA A 78 -4.64 -14.59 31.25
CA ALA A 78 -3.92 -15.77 30.77
C ALA A 78 -2.69 -16.10 31.63
N GLU A 79 -1.96 -15.09 32.13
CA GLU A 79 -0.84 -15.30 33.05
C GLU A 79 -1.27 -15.88 34.40
N ARG A 80 -2.41 -15.42 34.95
CA ARG A 80 -2.92 -15.89 36.25
C ARG A 80 -3.53 -17.30 36.22
N ALA A 81 -3.82 -17.85 35.04
CA ALA A 81 -4.34 -19.21 34.89
C ALA A 81 -3.24 -20.25 34.62
N SER A 82 -1.98 -19.82 34.57
CA SER A 82 -0.81 -20.66 34.31
C SER A 82 0.09 -20.87 35.55
N GLU A 83 -0.36 -20.43 36.73
CA GLU A 83 0.18 -20.74 38.07
C GLU A 83 -0.65 -21.85 38.75
#